data_AF-W1XNA0-F1
#
_entry.id   AF-W1XNA0-F1
#
_cell.length_a   1.000
_cell.length_b   1.000
_cell.length_c   1.000
_cell.angle_alpha   90.00
_cell.angle_beta   90.00
_cell.angle_gamma   90.00
#
_symmetry.space_group_name_H-M   'P 1'
#
loop_
_entity.id
_entity.type
_entity.pdbx_description
1 polymer ?
#
loop_
_entity_poly.entity_id
_entity_poly.type
_entity_poly.pdbx_seq_one_letter_code
_entity_poly.pdbx_strand_id
1 'polypeptide(L)'
;KERLLAASHHLISSDGVIVIKAQEYRSQELNREAALARLVAVIKDLTTEQKARRPTRPTRASKERRLASKAQKSSVKAMRGKVRSGRE
;
A
#
# COMPACT_ATOMS: atom_id res chain seq x y z
N LYS A 1 8.21 2.22 -21.28
CA LYS A 1 9.70 2.11 -21.27
C LYS A 1 10.29 2.71 -20.00
N GLU A 2 9.86 3.89 -19.55
CA GLU A 2 10.37 4.54 -18.32
C GLU A 2 10.36 3.65 -17.07
N ARG A 3 9.27 2.93 -16.80
CA ARG A 3 9.20 2.04 -15.62
C ARG A 3 10.26 0.95 -15.60
N LEU A 4 10.67 0.45 -16.78
CA LEU A 4 11.73 -0.56 -16.89
C LEU A 4 13.10 0.05 -16.63
N LEU A 5 13.35 1.28 -17.09
CA LEU A 5 14.60 2.00 -16.84
C LEU A 5 14.72 2.47 -15.39
N ALA A 6 13.59 2.79 -14.75
CA ALA A 6 13.53 3.20 -13.34
C ALA A 6 13.52 2.01 -12.36
N ALA A 7 13.25 0.80 -12.85
CA ALA A 7 13.20 -0.40 -12.00
C ALA A 7 14.61 -0.91 -11.70
N SER A 8 14.94 -1.01 -10.42
CA SER A 8 16.14 -1.71 -9.96
C SER A 8 15.86 -3.21 -9.91
N HIS A 9 16.06 -3.91 -11.04
CA HIS A 9 15.94 -5.37 -11.12
C HIS A 9 17.29 -5.99 -11.46
N HIS A 10 17.62 -7.14 -10.87
CA HIS A 10 18.90 -7.85 -11.08
C HIS A 10 19.16 -8.31 -12.54
N LEU A 11 18.15 -8.23 -13.40
CA LEU A 11 18.23 -8.57 -14.82
C LEU A 11 18.41 -7.33 -15.70
N ILE A 12 18.37 -6.13 -15.13
CA ILE A 12 18.49 -4.87 -15.84
C ILE A 12 19.85 -4.27 -15.47
N SER A 13 20.72 -4.11 -16.46
CA SER A 13 21.99 -3.40 -16.32
C SER A 13 21.76 -1.92 -16.05
N SER A 14 22.75 -1.24 -15.46
CA SER A 14 22.77 0.21 -15.26
C SER A 14 22.53 1.01 -16.54
N ASP A 15 22.90 0.45 -17.70
CA ASP A 15 22.67 1.04 -19.03
C ASP A 15 21.25 0.81 -19.57
N GLY A 16 20.35 0.19 -18.78
CA GLY A 16 18.97 -0.10 -19.18
C GLY A 16 18.81 -1.30 -20.13
N VAL A 17 19.84 -2.17 -20.20
CA VAL A 17 19.83 -3.39 -21.02
C VAL A 17 19.37 -4.58 -20.18
N ILE A 18 18.38 -5.33 -20.66
CA ILE A 18 17.92 -6.57 -20.02
C ILE A 18 18.84 -7.72 -20.41
N VAL A 19 19.51 -8.34 -19.44
CA VAL A 19 20.41 -9.49 -19.64
C VAL A 19 19.81 -10.70 -18.93
N ILE A 20 19.44 -11.73 -19.69
CA ILE A 20 18.85 -12.98 -19.16
C ILE A 20 19.72 -14.15 -19.56
N LYS A 21 20.15 -14.93 -18.56
CA LYS A 21 20.88 -16.19 -18.76
C LYS A 21 19.96 -17.37 -18.40
N ALA A 22 19.69 -18.24 -19.36
CA ALA A 22 18.94 -19.48 -19.16
C ALA A 22 19.86 -20.69 -19.34
N GLN A 23 20.00 -21.51 -18.29
CA GLN A 23 20.92 -22.66 -18.24
C GLN A 23 20.28 -23.88 -17.54
N GLU A 24 18.96 -23.98 -17.60
CA GLU A 24 18.19 -25.01 -16.87
C GLU A 24 18.07 -26.33 -17.63
N TYR A 25 18.12 -26.28 -18.96
CA TYR A 25 17.93 -27.45 -19.82
C TYR A 25 19.20 -27.78 -20.60
N ARG A 26 19.31 -29.03 -21.04
CA ARG A 26 20.35 -29.43 -21.99
C ARG A 26 20.07 -28.95 -23.42
N SER A 27 18.79 -28.83 -23.80
CA SER A 27 18.40 -28.33 -25.12
C SER A 27 18.47 -26.80 -25.20
N GLN A 28 19.06 -26.28 -26.28
CA GLN A 28 19.11 -24.85 -26.55
C GLN A 28 17.71 -24.26 -26.78
N GLU A 29 16.81 -25.02 -27.41
CA GLU A 29 15.44 -24.57 -27.71
C GLU A 29 14.65 -24.35 -26.41
N LEU A 30 14.71 -25.32 -25.48
CA LEU A 30 14.09 -25.20 -24.17
C LEU A 30 14.67 -24.03 -23.37
N ASN A 31 15.99 -23.80 -23.44
CA ASN A 31 16.60 -22.64 -22.80
C ASN A 31 16.16 -21.31 -23.44
N ARG A 32 15.99 -21.27 -24.76
CA ARG A 32 15.48 -20.09 -25.48
C ARG A 32 14.04 -19.78 -25.06
N GLU A 33 13.18 -20.79 -24.98
CA GLU A 33 11.81 -20.63 -24.51
C GLU A 33 11.77 -20.15 -23.05
N ALA A 34 12.59 -20.74 -22.18
CA ALA A 34 12.68 -20.34 -20.78
C ALA A 34 13.20 -18.89 -20.62
N ALA A 35 14.12 -18.44 -21.48
CA ALA A 35 14.59 -17.06 -21.49
C ALA A 35 13.49 -16.08 -21.92
N LEU A 36 12.73 -16.42 -22.97
CA LEU A 36 11.60 -15.63 -23.45
C LEU A 36 10.47 -15.54 -22.41
N ALA A 37 10.13 -16.67 -21.77
CA ALA A 37 9.13 -16.70 -20.72
C ALA A 37 9.51 -15.79 -19.53
N ARG A 38 10.78 -15.83 -19.11
CA ARG A 38 11.32 -14.94 -18.07
C ARG A 38 11.27 -13.47 -18.48
N LEU A 39 11.65 -13.15 -19.70
CA LEU A 39 11.58 -11.79 -20.23
C LEU A 39 10.15 -11.23 -20.13
N VAL A 40 9.17 -12.02 -20.58
CA VAL A 40 7.76 -11.63 -20.56
C VAL A 40 7.25 -11.46 -19.13
N ALA A 41 7.62 -12.35 -18.21
CA ALA A 41 7.24 -12.26 -16.81
C ALA A 41 7.77 -10.97 -16.17
N VAL A 42 9.07 -10.69 -16.34
CA VAL A 42 9.72 -9.48 -15.79
C VAL A 42 9.08 -8.21 -16.35
N ILE A 43 8.79 -8.17 -17.65
CA ILE A 43 8.12 -7.02 -18.26
C ILE A 43 6.72 -6.82 -17.65
N LYS A 44 5.94 -7.89 -17.48
CA LYS A 44 4.58 -7.80 -16.90
C LYS A 44 4.62 -7.32 -15.44
N ASP A 45 5.52 -7.87 -14.64
CA ASP A 45 5.64 -7.52 -13.23
C ASP A 45 6.05 -6.05 -13.05
N LEU A 46 7.05 -5.59 -13.82
CA LEU A 46 7.56 -4.22 -13.73
C LEU A 46 6.64 -3.17 -14.37
N THR A 47 5.76 -3.58 -15.30
CA THR A 47 4.80 -2.67 -15.92
C THR A 47 3.47 -2.61 -15.19
N THR A 48 3.19 -3.56 -14.29
CA THR A 48 1.96 -3.58 -13.50
C THR A 48 1.85 -2.32 -12.66
N GLU A 49 0.77 -1.56 -12.87
CA GLU A 49 0.49 -0.35 -12.13
C GLU A 49 -0.27 -0.66 -10.84
N GLN A 50 0.35 -0.32 -9.71
CA GLN A 50 -0.37 -0.34 -8.45
C GLN A 50 -1.40 0.78 -8.43
N LYS A 51 -2.67 0.41 -8.28
CA LYS A 51 -3.76 1.37 -8.14
C LYS A 51 -3.50 2.26 -6.94
N ALA A 52 -3.51 3.58 -7.17
CA ALA A 52 -3.31 4.56 -6.11
C ALA A 52 -4.31 4.33 -4.95
N ARG A 53 -3.79 4.12 -3.75
CA ARG A 53 -4.60 4.01 -2.54
C ARG A 53 -5.18 5.38 -2.23
N ARG A 54 -6.51 5.49 -2.21
CA ARG A 54 -7.20 6.68 -1.71
C ARG A 54 -7.32 6.58 -0.19
N PRO A 55 -6.89 7.59 0.58
CA PRO A 55 -6.98 7.55 2.04
C PRO A 55 -8.45 7.48 2.45
N THR A 56 -8.75 6.62 3.42
CA THR A 56 -10.10 6.51 3.99
C THR A 56 -10.33 7.61 5.01
N ARG A 57 -11.54 8.17 5.04
CA ARG A 57 -11.97 9.11 6.08
C ARG A 57 -12.54 8.32 7.27
N PRO A 58 -12.47 8.85 8.51
CA PRO A 58 -13.17 8.26 9.64
C PRO A 58 -14.66 8.07 9.35
N THR A 59 -15.22 6.93 9.75
CA THR A 59 -16.62 6.59 9.50
C THR A 59 -17.59 7.53 10.20
N ARG A 60 -18.81 7.67 9.69
CA ARG A 60 -19.85 8.51 10.31
C ARG A 60 -20.13 8.07 11.75
N ALA A 61 -20.25 6.76 11.97
CA ALA A 61 -20.44 6.16 13.29
C ALA A 61 -19.27 6.46 14.26
N SER A 62 -18.03 6.57 13.77
CA SER A 62 -16.89 6.99 14.61
C SER A 62 -17.03 8.46 15.05
N LYS A 63 -17.46 9.34 14.15
CA LYS A 63 -17.69 10.76 14.46
C LYS A 63 -18.83 10.96 15.45
N GLU A 64 -19.95 10.25 15.26
CA GLU A 64 -21.11 10.26 16.15
C GLU A 64 -20.74 9.76 17.55
N ARG A 65 -20.05 8.61 17.67
CA ARG A 65 -19.56 8.09 18.95
C ARG A 65 -18.67 9.08 19.68
N ARG A 66 -17.73 9.74 18.98
CA ARG A 66 -16.87 10.76 19.56
C ARG A 66 -17.68 11.92 20.15
N LEU A 67 -18.70 12.41 19.44
CA LEU A 67 -19.56 13.49 19.92
C LEU A 67 -20.40 13.06 21.12
N ALA A 68 -20.99 11.86 21.07
CA ALA A 68 -21.76 11.29 22.19
C ALA A 68 -20.88 11.13 23.45
N SER A 69 -19.70 10.54 23.32
CA SER A 69 -18.75 10.42 24.43
C SER A 69 -18.29 11.77 24.96
N LYS A 70 -18.13 12.79 24.09
CA LYS A 70 -17.82 14.16 24.53
C LYS A 70 -18.95 14.75 25.37
N ALA A 71 -20.21 14.61 24.91
CA ALA A 71 -21.39 15.11 25.62
C ALA A 71 -21.61 14.42 26.97
N GLN A 72 -21.44 13.10 27.02
CA GLN A 72 -21.51 12.33 28.26
C GLN A 72 -20.43 12.77 29.26
N LYS A 73 -19.19 12.98 28.80
CA LYS A 73 -18.13 13.47 29.68
C LYS A 73 -18.41 14.89 30.19
N SER A 74 -18.98 15.78 29.38
CA SER A 74 -19.32 17.13 29.82
C SER A 74 -20.44 17.14 30.84
N SER A 75 -21.49 16.32 30.67
CA SER A 75 -22.57 16.24 31.66
C SER A 75 -22.06 15.68 33.00
N VAL A 76 -21.25 14.62 32.97
CA VAL A 76 -20.61 14.07 34.18
C VAL A 76 -19.74 15.11 34.87
N LYS A 77 -18.97 15.91 34.13
CA LYS A 77 -18.14 16.98 34.71
C LYS A 77 -18.98 18.12 35.30
N ALA A 78 -20.10 18.49 34.67
CA ALA A 78 -20.99 19.52 35.18
C ALA A 78 -21.61 19.11 36.52
N MET A 79 -22.07 17.85 36.62
CA MET A 79 -22.64 17.30 37.87
C MET A 79 -21.59 17.15 38.98
N ARG A 80 -20.33 16.93 38.64
CA ARG A 80 -19.20 16.92 39.60
C ARG A 80 -18.70 18.31 39.99
N GLY A 81 -19.19 19.36 39.33
CA GLY A 81 -18.82 20.73 39.61
C GLY A 81 -19.19 21.13 41.04
N LYS A 82 -18.52 22.17 41.56
CA LYS A 82 -18.76 22.69 42.91
C LYS A 82 -20.21 23.17 43.04
N VAL A 83 -21.01 22.51 43.89
CA VAL A 83 -22.38 22.91 44.19
C VAL A 83 -22.33 24.21 44.99
N ARG A 84 -22.67 25.34 44.36
CA ARG A 84 -22.67 26.67 45.00
C ARG A 84 -23.97 27.01 45.71
N SER A 85 -25.04 26.26 45.44
CA SER A 85 -26.35 26.46 46.05
C SER A 85 -26.76 25.18 46.80
N GLY A 86 -26.26 25.02 48.02
CA GLY A 86 -27.02 24.26 49.01
C GLY A 86 -28.15 25.18 49.46
N ARG A 87 -29.40 24.77 49.25
CA ARG A 87 -30.53 25.40 49.94
C ARG A 87 -30.37 25.11 51.42
N GLU A 88 -30.20 26.15 52.23
CA GLU A 88 -30.86 26.21 53.53
C GLU A 88 -32.35 26.51 53.31
#